data_AF-A0A812GT81-F1
#
_entry.id   AF-A0A812GT81-F1
#
_cell.length_a   1.000
_cell.length_b   1.000
_cell.length_c   1.000
_cell.angle_alpha   90.00
_cell.angle_beta   90.00
_cell.angle_gamma   90.00
#
_symmetry.space_group_name_H-M   'P 1'
#
loop_
_entity.id
_entity.type
_entity.pdbx_description
1 polymer ?
#
loop_
_entity_poly.entity_id
_entity_poly.type
_entity_poly.pdbx_seq_one_letter_code
_entity_poly.pdbx_strand_id
1 'polypeptide(L)'
;MEISIVIATLGSIALAAMPVLLDIHRQAYAAMLQSSHSSLNTALKFFQARVVIDDAENERQIIYIDRNVKMRNGMPEASADSIRALLEIDLPVVGGSQIDKPCKGSDFCIVGQQYPNSANFVDIPDYQFSDYSGLDRVVYVWPQGYTLAKEECYFYYVNQSSTESVVKGSVTSGC
;
A
#
# COMPACT_ATOMS: atom_id res chain seq x y z
N MET A 1 34.52 -35.31 -17.80
CA MET A 1 34.63 -33.93 -18.33
C MET A 1 33.27 -33.36 -18.77
N GLU A 2 32.22 -34.16 -18.98
CA GLU A 2 30.89 -33.67 -19.36
C GLU A 2 30.15 -32.91 -18.26
N ILE A 3 30.14 -33.43 -17.03
CA ILE A 3 29.39 -32.81 -15.91
C ILE A 3 29.88 -31.38 -15.63
N SER A 4 31.18 -31.14 -15.71
CA SER A 4 31.80 -29.82 -15.51
C SER A 4 31.35 -28.80 -16.55
N ILE A 5 31.19 -29.23 -17.81
CA ILE A 5 30.72 -28.38 -18.92
C ILE A 5 29.23 -28.08 -18.76
N VAL A 6 28.43 -29.08 -18.37
CA VAL A 6 26.99 -28.90 -18.11
C VAL A 6 26.76 -27.91 -16.95
N ILE A 7 27.51 -28.02 -15.86
CA ILE A 7 27.39 -27.08 -14.73
C ILE A 7 27.84 -25.67 -15.15
N ALA A 8 28.93 -25.54 -15.90
CA ALA A 8 29.42 -24.25 -16.36
C ALA A 8 28.41 -23.57 -17.31
N THR A 9 27.83 -24.31 -18.25
CA THR A 9 26.81 -23.78 -19.18
C THR A 9 25.51 -23.41 -18.47
N LEU A 10 25.01 -24.24 -17.56
CA LEU A 10 23.83 -23.92 -16.73
C LEU A 10 24.06 -22.69 -15.86
N GLY A 11 25.23 -22.56 -15.23
CA GLY A 11 25.60 -21.38 -14.44
C GLY A 11 25.65 -20.10 -15.28
N SER A 12 26.16 -20.20 -16.51
CA SER A 12 26.23 -19.07 -17.46
C SER A 12 24.84 -18.59 -17.87
N ILE A 13 23.93 -19.52 -18.17
CA ILE A 13 22.55 -19.21 -18.56
C ILE A 13 21.79 -18.57 -17.38
N ALA A 14 21.96 -19.10 -16.17
CA ALA A 14 21.34 -18.55 -14.97
C ALA A 14 21.77 -17.09 -14.71
N LEU A 15 23.07 -16.81 -14.82
CA LEU A 15 23.60 -15.45 -14.65
C LEU A 15 23.10 -14.48 -15.72
N ALA A 16 22.94 -14.94 -16.97
CA ALA A 16 22.42 -14.11 -18.06
C ALA A 16 20.92 -13.82 -17.92
N ALA A 17 20.14 -14.74 -17.34
CA ALA A 17 18.69 -14.59 -17.16
C ALA A 17 18.29 -13.75 -15.93
N MET A 18 19.14 -13.71 -14.89
CA MET A 18 18.90 -12.93 -13.67
C MET A 18 18.49 -11.46 -13.90
N PRO A 19 19.23 -10.65 -14.68
CA PRO A 19 18.87 -9.24 -14.87
C PRO A 19 17.49 -9.07 -15.53
N VAL A 20 17.14 -9.94 -16.49
CA VAL A 20 15.84 -9.90 -17.17
C VAL A 20 14.71 -10.31 -16.22
N LEU A 21 14.93 -11.35 -15.39
CA LEU A 21 13.95 -11.77 -14.40
C LEU A 21 13.69 -10.68 -13.36
N LEU A 22 14.75 -10.00 -12.89
CA LEU A 22 14.62 -8.88 -11.95
C LEU A 22 13.80 -7.73 -12.56
N ASP A 23 14.03 -7.39 -13.83
CA ASP A 23 13.29 -6.34 -14.53
C ASP A 23 11.80 -6.70 -14.70
N ILE A 24 11.49 -7.95 -15.09
CA ILE A 24 10.12 -8.44 -15.19
C ILE A 24 9.40 -8.36 -13.84
N HIS A 25 10.06 -8.78 -12.75
CA HIS A 25 9.47 -8.71 -11.41
C HIS A 25 9.16 -7.27 -10.99
N ARG A 26 10.08 -6.33 -11.24
CA ARG A 26 9.89 -4.91 -10.94
C ARG A 26 8.72 -4.31 -11.69
N GLN A 27 8.64 -4.54 -13.00
CA GLN A 27 7.53 -4.09 -13.84
C GLN A 27 6.20 -4.71 -13.41
N ALA A 28 6.20 -5.99 -13.03
CA ALA A 28 5.01 -6.67 -12.52
C ALA A 28 4.51 -6.02 -11.22
N TYR A 29 5.40 -5.73 -10.26
CA TYR A 29 5.01 -5.07 -9.02
C TYR A 29 4.50 -3.64 -9.25
N ALA A 30 5.16 -2.86 -10.12
CA ALA A 30 4.68 -1.53 -10.49
C ALA A 30 3.25 -1.60 -11.07
N ALA A 31 2.99 -2.56 -11.97
CA ALA A 31 1.67 -2.76 -12.54
C ALA A 31 0.63 -3.19 -11.49
N MET A 32 1.00 -4.09 -10.58
CA MET A 32 0.11 -4.53 -9.49
C MET A 32 -0.21 -3.39 -8.51
N LEU A 33 0.76 -2.55 -8.15
CA LEU A 33 0.54 -1.37 -7.32
C LEU A 33 -0.39 -0.38 -8.00
N GLN A 34 -0.20 -0.12 -9.29
CA GLN A 34 -1.08 0.76 -10.07
C GLN A 34 -2.51 0.20 -10.17
N SER A 35 -2.65 -1.11 -10.37
CA SER A 35 -3.95 -1.79 -10.36
C SER A 35 -4.62 -1.68 -8.99
N SER A 36 -3.90 -1.95 -7.91
CA SER A 36 -4.38 -1.85 -6.53
C SER A 36 -4.82 -0.43 -6.16
N HIS A 37 -4.06 0.58 -6.59
CA HIS A 37 -4.42 1.99 -6.45
C HIS A 37 -5.74 2.31 -7.19
N SER A 38 -5.93 1.81 -8.41
CA SER A 38 -7.18 1.98 -9.16
C SER A 38 -8.37 1.31 -8.47
N SER A 39 -8.18 0.10 -7.93
CA SER A 39 -9.17 -0.61 -7.14
C SER A 39 -9.53 0.17 -5.87
N LEU A 40 -8.55 0.74 -5.16
CA LEU A 40 -8.78 1.60 -4.00
C LEU A 40 -9.62 2.82 -4.37
N ASN A 41 -9.30 3.49 -5.47
CA ASN A 41 -10.06 4.66 -5.94
C ASN A 41 -11.52 4.31 -6.21
N THR A 42 -11.77 3.14 -6.79
CA THR A 42 -13.11 2.65 -7.07
C THR A 42 -13.85 2.31 -5.76
N ALA A 43 -13.20 1.60 -4.83
CA ALA A 43 -13.75 1.29 -3.53
C ALA A 43 -14.09 2.56 -2.72
N LEU A 44 -13.24 3.58 -2.75
CA LEU A 44 -13.50 4.86 -2.08
C LEU A 44 -14.73 5.59 -2.64
N LYS A 45 -14.97 5.52 -3.96
CA LYS A 45 -16.18 6.11 -4.56
C LYS A 45 -17.45 5.38 -4.11
N PHE A 46 -17.42 4.05 -4.08
CA PHE A 46 -18.55 3.27 -3.58
C PHE A 46 -18.75 3.44 -2.09
N PHE A 47 -17.67 3.55 -1.32
CA PHE A 47 -17.71 3.87 0.10
C PHE A 47 -18.37 5.23 0.34
N GLN A 48 -17.95 6.28 -0.37
CA GLN A 48 -18.55 7.60 -0.24
C GLN A 48 -20.04 7.58 -0.61
N ALA A 49 -20.40 6.90 -1.69
CA ALA A 49 -21.81 6.74 -2.06
C ALA A 49 -22.60 6.05 -0.94
N ARG A 50 -22.01 5.03 -0.30
CA ARG A 50 -22.63 4.33 0.84
C ARG A 50 -22.82 5.26 2.04
N VAL A 51 -21.80 6.05 2.40
CA VAL A 51 -21.87 7.03 3.49
C VAL A 51 -23.01 8.02 3.27
N VAL A 52 -23.16 8.53 2.04
CA VAL A 52 -24.23 9.48 1.68
C VAL A 52 -25.61 8.82 1.71
N ILE A 53 -25.73 7.58 1.22
CA ILE A 53 -27.01 6.83 1.24
C ILE A 53 -27.47 6.56 2.68
N ASP A 54 -26.53 6.27 3.57
CA ASP A 54 -26.80 5.93 4.97
C ASP A 54 -26.88 7.18 5.89
N ASP A 55 -26.73 8.41 5.35
CA ASP A 55 -26.65 9.66 6.12
C ASP A 55 -25.60 9.62 7.25
N ALA A 56 -24.46 8.98 6.96
CA ALA A 56 -23.47 8.59 7.96
C ALA A 56 -22.19 9.45 7.94
N GLU A 57 -22.24 10.66 7.36
CA GLU A 57 -21.06 11.53 7.20
C GLU A 57 -20.39 11.89 8.53
N ASN A 58 -21.20 12.02 9.58
CA ASN A 58 -20.76 12.33 10.95
C ASN A 58 -20.48 11.08 11.80
N GLU A 59 -20.70 9.89 11.27
CA GLU A 59 -20.47 8.65 11.98
C GLU A 59 -18.98 8.33 12.06
N ARG A 60 -18.60 7.66 13.15
CA ARG A 60 -17.20 7.23 13.36
C ARG A 60 -16.87 5.94 12.63
N GLN A 61 -17.88 5.23 12.14
CA GLN A 61 -17.72 3.97 11.42
C GLN A 61 -19.00 3.62 10.68
N ILE A 62 -18.87 2.86 9.59
CA ILE A 62 -20.01 2.23 8.89
C ILE A 62 -19.71 0.77 8.58
N ILE A 63 -20.75 0.02 8.22
CA ILE A 63 -20.59 -1.31 7.61
C ILE A 63 -20.52 -1.14 6.10
N TYR A 64 -19.39 -1.54 5.53
CA TYR A 64 -19.16 -1.59 4.08
C TYR A 64 -18.85 -3.02 3.68
N ILE A 65 -19.73 -3.62 2.86
CA ILE A 65 -19.60 -5.02 2.39
C ILE A 65 -19.31 -5.98 3.57
N ASP A 66 -20.18 -5.96 4.57
CA ASP A 66 -20.11 -6.78 5.79
C ASP A 66 -18.86 -6.57 6.67
N ARG A 67 -18.04 -5.55 6.38
CA ARG A 67 -16.86 -5.18 7.16
C ARG A 67 -17.08 -3.84 7.83
N ASN A 68 -16.64 -3.73 9.07
CA ASN A 68 -16.65 -2.46 9.79
C ASN A 68 -15.47 -1.60 9.32
N VAL A 69 -15.75 -0.40 8.85
CA VAL A 69 -14.76 0.58 8.40
C VAL A 69 -14.82 1.79 9.31
N LYS A 70 -13.73 2.06 10.02
CA LYS A 70 -13.59 3.29 10.80
C LYS A 70 -13.44 4.48 9.86
N MET A 71 -14.11 5.56 10.22
CA MET A 71 -14.16 6.79 9.46
C MET A 71 -13.54 7.94 10.25
N ARG A 72 -13.04 8.91 9.49
CA ARG A 72 -12.65 10.22 9.97
C ARG A 72 -13.06 11.24 8.92
N ASN A 73 -13.91 12.18 9.33
CA ASN A 73 -14.50 13.23 8.50
C ASN A 73 -15.12 12.67 7.20
N GLY A 74 -16.10 11.78 7.34
CA GLY A 74 -16.84 11.21 6.20
C GLY A 74 -16.07 10.20 5.34
N MET A 75 -14.75 10.07 5.51
CA MET A 75 -13.90 9.19 4.71
C MET A 75 -13.29 8.07 5.55
N PRO A 76 -12.88 6.94 4.95
CA PRO A 76 -12.18 5.89 5.68
C PRO A 76 -10.94 6.44 6.39
N GLU A 77 -10.76 6.06 7.65
CA GLU A 77 -9.54 6.36 8.36
C GLU A 77 -8.36 5.70 7.64
N ALA A 78 -7.20 6.36 7.60
CA ALA A 78 -6.00 5.80 6.98
C ALA A 78 -5.34 4.72 7.87
N SER A 79 -6.14 3.80 8.38
CA SER A 79 -5.73 2.67 9.20
C SER A 79 -5.61 1.41 8.34
N ALA A 80 -4.76 0.47 8.76
CA ALA A 80 -4.62 -0.79 8.04
C ALA A 80 -5.94 -1.58 8.00
N ASP A 81 -6.73 -1.53 9.08
CA ASP A 81 -8.02 -2.23 9.19
C ASP A 81 -9.06 -1.66 8.24
N SER A 82 -9.22 -0.33 8.23
CA SER A 82 -10.16 0.35 7.30
C SER A 82 -9.80 0.07 5.85
N ILE A 83 -8.51 0.06 5.52
CA ILE A 83 -8.05 -0.08 4.13
C ILE A 83 -8.13 -1.54 3.67
N ARG A 84 -7.84 -2.52 4.55
CA ARG A 84 -8.12 -3.94 4.28
C ARG A 84 -9.61 -4.22 4.05
N ALA A 85 -10.49 -3.46 4.69
CA ALA A 85 -11.93 -3.61 4.47
C ALA A 85 -12.38 -3.11 3.09
N LEU A 86 -11.61 -2.23 2.44
CA LEU A 86 -11.91 -1.68 1.12
C LEU A 86 -11.24 -2.42 -0.03
N LEU A 87 -10.15 -3.12 0.24
CA LEU A 87 -9.33 -3.76 -0.77
C LEU A 87 -9.49 -5.27 -0.79
N GLU A 88 -9.59 -5.82 -1.99
CA GLU A 88 -9.55 -7.26 -2.27
C GLU A 88 -8.15 -7.67 -2.76
N ILE A 89 -7.13 -7.39 -1.93
CA ILE A 89 -5.75 -7.85 -2.15
C ILE A 89 -5.27 -8.63 -0.93
N ASP A 90 -4.28 -9.49 -1.14
CA ASP A 90 -3.73 -10.32 -0.07
C ASP A 90 -2.84 -9.48 0.87
N LEU A 91 -3.38 -9.17 2.04
CA LEU A 91 -2.79 -8.35 3.08
C LEU A 91 -2.72 -9.12 4.41
N PRO A 92 -1.76 -8.79 5.30
CA PRO A 92 -1.67 -9.44 6.60
C PRO A 92 -2.98 -9.23 7.38
N VAL A 93 -3.53 -10.31 7.94
CA VAL A 93 -4.87 -10.31 8.56
C VAL A 93 -5.00 -9.34 9.75
N VAL A 94 -3.91 -9.07 10.47
CA VAL A 94 -3.92 -8.24 11.69
C VAL A 94 -2.72 -7.30 11.73
N GLY A 95 -2.96 -6.05 12.14
CA GLY A 95 -1.91 -5.09 12.49
C GLY A 95 -1.06 -4.57 11.31
N GLY A 96 -0.11 -3.70 11.62
CA GLY A 96 0.84 -3.18 10.62
C GLY A 96 2.01 -4.14 10.38
N SER A 97 2.51 -4.14 9.15
CA SER A 97 3.79 -4.74 8.76
C SER A 97 4.95 -3.88 9.29
N GLN A 98 6.08 -4.53 9.58
CA GLN A 98 7.33 -3.83 9.89
C GLN A 98 7.86 -3.15 8.63
N ILE A 99 8.33 -1.91 8.74
CA ILE A 99 8.75 -1.11 7.57
C ILE A 99 10.18 -1.40 7.11
N ASP A 100 11.00 -1.98 7.98
CA ASP A 100 12.43 -2.25 7.78
C ASP A 100 12.71 -3.69 7.34
N LYS A 101 11.66 -4.53 7.28
CA LYS A 101 11.76 -5.95 6.94
C LYS A 101 10.61 -6.35 6.00
N PRO A 102 10.86 -7.27 5.06
CA PRO A 102 9.79 -7.82 4.24
C PRO A 102 8.73 -8.51 5.10
N CYS A 103 7.45 -8.25 4.83
CA CYS A 103 6.37 -8.99 5.46
C CYS A 103 6.33 -10.45 4.99
N LYS A 104 5.62 -11.29 5.75
CA LYS A 104 5.49 -12.74 5.48
C LYS A 104 4.03 -13.15 5.56
N GLY A 105 3.66 -14.12 4.74
CA GLY A 105 2.33 -14.71 4.75
C GLY A 105 1.26 -13.89 4.02
N SER A 106 1.67 -12.88 3.24
CA SER A 106 0.81 -12.12 2.34
C SER A 106 1.60 -11.55 1.16
N ASP A 107 0.95 -11.36 0.01
CA ASP A 107 1.57 -10.76 -1.20
C ASP A 107 1.88 -9.27 -1.04
N PHE A 108 1.14 -8.57 -0.18
CA PHE A 108 1.37 -7.17 0.15
C PHE A 108 1.59 -6.98 1.64
N CYS A 109 2.28 -5.90 1.98
CA CYS A 109 2.52 -5.41 3.32
C CYS A 109 1.72 -4.11 3.51
N ILE A 110 1.35 -3.77 4.75
CA ILE A 110 0.58 -2.55 5.04
C ILE A 110 0.97 -1.94 6.37
N VAL A 111 1.08 -0.62 6.44
CA VAL A 111 1.18 0.11 7.70
C VAL A 111 0.28 1.33 7.60
N GLY A 112 -0.60 1.50 8.60
CA GLY A 112 -1.55 2.60 8.66
C GLY A 112 -1.29 3.52 9.85
N GLN A 113 -2.06 4.59 9.93
CA GLN A 113 -2.01 5.58 11.00
C GLN A 113 -0.68 6.33 11.11
N GLN A 114 0.06 6.42 10.01
CA GLN A 114 1.31 7.17 9.97
C GLN A 114 1.01 8.64 9.68
N TYR A 115 1.93 9.51 10.08
CA TYR A 115 1.88 10.96 9.90
C TYR A 115 3.29 11.53 10.13
N PRO A 116 3.58 12.77 9.70
CA PRO A 116 4.86 13.40 10.00
C PRO A 116 5.19 13.32 11.50
N ASN A 117 6.38 12.85 11.85
CA ASN A 117 6.86 12.56 13.23
C ASN A 117 6.41 11.21 13.85
N SER A 118 5.60 10.40 13.17
CA SER A 118 5.36 9.02 13.61
C SER A 118 6.56 8.12 13.29
N ALA A 119 6.76 7.07 14.10
CA ALA A 119 7.96 6.23 14.04
C ALA A 119 8.18 5.51 12.70
N ASN A 120 7.10 5.23 11.96
CA ASN A 120 7.16 4.48 10.70
C ASN A 120 6.70 5.34 9.50
N PHE A 121 6.81 6.65 9.61
CA PHE A 121 6.51 7.57 8.52
C PHE A 121 7.62 7.57 7.48
N VAL A 122 7.22 7.56 6.20
CA VAL A 122 8.13 7.70 5.05
C VAL A 122 7.62 8.85 4.19
N ASP A 123 8.50 9.80 3.86
CA ASP A 123 8.15 10.93 3.02
C ASP A 123 7.60 10.46 1.66
N ILE A 124 6.55 11.13 1.19
CA ILE A 124 5.97 10.85 -0.13
C ILE A 124 6.54 11.87 -1.11
N PRO A 125 7.21 11.43 -2.21
CA PRO A 125 7.69 12.34 -3.24
C PRO A 125 6.57 13.24 -3.77
N ASP A 126 6.88 14.52 -3.95
CA ASP A 126 5.96 15.55 -4.46
C ASP A 126 4.67 15.79 -3.65
N TYR A 127 4.59 15.25 -2.42
CA TYR A 127 3.48 15.50 -1.52
C TYR A 127 3.96 16.06 -0.17
N GLN A 128 3.34 17.16 0.26
CA GLN A 128 3.62 17.77 1.55
C GLN A 128 2.36 17.75 2.41
N PHE A 129 2.50 17.28 3.64
CA PHE A 129 1.44 17.37 4.63
C PHE A 129 1.30 18.83 5.05
N SER A 130 0.08 19.35 4.99
CA SER A 130 -0.27 20.67 5.53
C SER A 130 -0.33 20.67 7.05
N ASP A 131 -0.68 19.53 7.65
CA ASP A 131 -0.78 19.36 9.09
C ASP A 131 0.27 18.36 9.64
N TYR A 132 0.96 18.79 10.69
CA TYR A 132 1.95 18.00 11.44
C TYR A 132 1.47 17.65 12.84
N SER A 133 0.29 18.13 13.27
CA SER A 133 -0.32 17.75 14.56
C SER A 133 -0.73 16.29 14.60
N GLY A 134 -0.93 15.72 13.41
CA GLY A 134 -1.43 14.40 13.24
C GLY A 134 -2.97 14.35 13.27
N LEU A 135 -3.62 15.30 12.64
CA LEU A 135 -4.98 15.13 12.18
C LEU A 135 -4.99 14.33 10.87
N ASP A 136 -4.08 14.68 9.96
CA ASP A 136 -3.87 13.98 8.70
C ASP A 136 -3.10 12.67 8.91
N ARG A 137 -3.53 11.63 8.22
CA ARG A 137 -3.01 10.27 8.41
C ARG A 137 -2.81 9.59 7.07
N VAL A 138 -1.77 8.78 6.98
CA VAL A 138 -1.44 7.98 5.80
C VAL A 138 -1.33 6.50 6.12
N VAL A 139 -1.79 5.71 5.15
CA VAL A 139 -1.52 4.29 5.02
C VAL A 139 -0.57 4.09 3.83
N TYR A 140 0.36 3.15 3.98
CA TYR A 140 1.23 2.69 2.91
C TYR A 140 0.98 1.20 2.68
N VAL A 141 1.02 0.79 1.42
CA VAL A 141 0.94 -0.61 1.00
C VAL A 141 2.04 -0.87 -0.02
N TRP A 142 2.81 -1.94 0.18
CA TRP A 142 3.97 -2.28 -0.65
C TRP A 142 4.06 -3.79 -0.88
N PRO A 143 4.73 -4.26 -1.93
CA PRO A 143 4.78 -5.68 -2.25
C PRO A 143 5.68 -6.48 -1.31
N GLN A 144 5.39 -7.77 -1.18
CA GLN A 144 6.24 -8.71 -0.45
C GLN A 144 7.67 -8.73 -1.02
N GLY A 145 8.67 -8.81 -0.14
CA GLY A 145 10.08 -8.81 -0.52
C GLY A 145 10.71 -7.41 -0.53
N TYR A 146 9.89 -6.35 -0.48
CA TYR A 146 10.33 -4.96 -0.38
C TYR A 146 10.17 -4.44 1.06
N THR A 147 10.86 -3.35 1.38
CA THR A 147 10.77 -2.62 2.64
C THR A 147 10.33 -1.19 2.38
N LEU A 148 9.34 -0.70 3.13
CA LEU A 148 8.85 0.66 2.93
C LEU A 148 9.94 1.71 3.18
N ALA A 149 10.87 1.44 4.10
CA ALA A 149 11.90 2.41 4.51
C ALA A 149 13.01 2.63 3.47
N LYS A 150 13.19 1.74 2.50
CA LYS A 150 14.34 1.78 1.57
C LYS A 150 13.93 1.81 0.12
N GLU A 151 12.83 1.15 -0.24
CA GLU A 151 12.41 1.03 -1.62
C GLU A 151 11.22 1.94 -1.91
N GLU A 152 11.38 2.82 -2.89
CA GLU A 152 10.32 3.69 -3.45
C GLU A 152 9.32 2.87 -4.31
N CYS A 153 8.74 1.80 -3.74
CA CYS A 153 7.83 0.87 -4.41
C CYS A 153 6.60 0.60 -3.52
N TYR A 154 5.65 1.52 -3.51
CA TYR A 154 4.45 1.46 -2.68
C TYR A 154 3.30 2.28 -3.26
N PHE A 155 2.07 2.00 -2.84
CA PHE A 155 0.97 2.96 -2.97
C PHE A 155 0.55 3.48 -1.61
N TYR A 156 -0.08 4.65 -1.61
CA TYR A 156 -0.48 5.31 -0.38
C TYR A 156 -1.89 5.88 -0.48
N TYR A 157 -2.52 6.04 0.68
CA TYR A 157 -3.75 6.79 0.86
C TYR A 157 -3.61 7.68 2.09
N VAL A 158 -3.84 8.97 1.88
CA VAL A 158 -3.85 10.01 2.91
C VAL A 158 -5.29 10.43 3.13
N ASN A 159 -5.76 10.30 4.37
CA ASN A 159 -6.96 11.00 4.83
C ASN A 159 -6.50 12.35 5.38
N GLN A 160 -6.77 13.42 4.63
CA GLN A 160 -6.51 14.80 5.02
C GLN A 160 -7.72 15.31 5.80
N SER A 161 -7.86 14.83 7.03
CA SER A 161 -8.96 15.23 7.90
C SER A 161 -8.97 16.73 8.17
N SER A 162 -7.82 17.40 8.11
CA SER A 162 -7.74 18.86 8.27
C SER A 162 -8.48 19.64 7.17
N THR A 163 -8.63 19.07 5.98
CA THR A 163 -9.25 19.72 4.81
C THR A 163 -10.43 18.93 4.23
N GLU A 164 -10.88 17.89 4.93
CA GLU A 164 -11.97 16.99 4.50
C GLU A 164 -11.73 16.39 3.11
N SER A 165 -10.48 16.08 2.79
CA SER A 165 -10.07 15.56 1.50
C SER A 165 -9.25 14.29 1.63
N VAL A 166 -9.05 13.60 0.51
CA VAL A 166 -8.18 12.43 0.44
C VAL A 166 -7.20 12.58 -0.71
N VAL A 167 -5.96 12.15 -0.46
CA VAL A 167 -4.90 12.09 -1.48
C VAL A 167 -4.45 10.65 -1.59
N LYS A 168 -4.20 10.20 -2.81
CA LYS A 168 -3.77 8.83 -3.08
C LYS A 168 -2.90 8.81 -4.31
N GLY A 169 -2.00 7.85 -4.34
CA GLY A 169 -1.07 7.70 -5.44
C GLY A 169 -0.20 6.48 -5.24
N SER A 170 0.74 6.32 -6.16
CA SER A 170 1.74 5.26 -6.13
C SER A 170 3.12 5.83 -6.42
N VAL A 171 4.11 5.31 -5.74
CA VAL A 171 5.53 5.56 -5.96
C VAL A 171 6.12 4.26 -6.48
N THR A 172 6.68 4.31 -7.69
CA THR A 172 7.16 3.12 -8.39
C THR A 172 8.59 3.26 -8.92
N SER A 173 9.31 4.33 -8.56
CA SER A 173 10.69 4.58 -8.96
C SER A 173 11.67 3.53 -8.42
N GLY A 174 11.35 2.93 -7.28
CA GLY A 174 12.10 1.85 -6.63
C GLY A 174 11.60 0.45 -6.95
N CYS A 175 10.54 0.34 -7.76
CA CYS A 175 10.25 -0.88 -8.51
C CYS A 175 11.20 -0.85 -9.73
#